data_AF-A0A0F8ZKM0-F1
#
_entry.id   AF-A0A0F8ZKM0-F1
#
_cell.length_a   1.000
_cell.length_b   1.000
_cell.length_c   1.000
_cell.angle_alpha   90.00
_cell.angle_beta   90.00
_cell.angle_gamma   90.00
#
_symmetry.space_group_name_H-M   'P 1'
#
loop_
_entity.id
_entity.type
_entity.pdbx_description
1 polymer ?
#
loop_
_entity_poly.entity_id
_entity_poly.type
_entity_poly.pdbx_seq_one_letter_code
_entity_poly.pdbx_strand_id
1 'polypeptide(L)'
;MKSSLYKILCSTGAILTVTALVLVINARATGYEYSIYTSTPVAVWVLILTSVLISIALLISEASKDNPGRRWVIALLILMSNSIVVILLSTLRDYYSVGSDTLMHMGYVRDLANGIVSAQNIYPGVHALPALLVLLGLSPMTATNISPAFIYVIYVASFYALSRFIWSNRRKVIIATTISAILLLPHGIGLSATLVGAAMFPLTLLVIMRLKRDFNKRNIVVFTLLLAAISVIHPLALEVAIISTVAACVLPD
;
A
#
# COMPACT_ATOMS: atom_id res chain seq x y z
N MET A 1 12.82 21.19 15.22
CA MET A 1 13.94 20.30 15.63
C MET A 1 15.24 20.70 14.95
N LYS A 2 16.38 20.67 15.66
CA LYS A 2 17.70 20.97 15.09
C LYS A 2 18.04 20.00 13.94
N SER A 3 18.73 20.50 12.91
CA SER A 3 19.03 19.69 11.71
C SER A 3 19.93 18.49 11.98
N SER A 4 20.85 18.58 12.96
CA SER A 4 21.72 17.46 13.35
C SER A 4 20.91 16.34 13.99
N LEU A 5 20.06 16.68 14.97
CA LEU A 5 19.17 15.73 15.64
C LEU A 5 18.22 15.04 14.66
N TYR A 6 17.67 15.76 13.68
CA TYR A 6 16.83 15.17 12.62
C TYR A 6 17.58 14.07 11.86
N LYS A 7 18.81 14.35 11.43
CA LYS A 7 19.63 13.38 10.68
C LYS A 7 19.94 12.16 11.54
N ILE A 8 20.31 12.35 12.80
CA ILE A 8 20.59 11.25 13.73
C ILE A 8 19.37 10.35 13.86
N LEU A 9 18.19 10.92 14.13
CA LEU A 9 16.95 10.14 14.28
C LEU A 9 16.56 9.42 12.99
N CYS A 10 16.71 10.04 11.81
CA CYS A 10 16.50 9.35 10.53
C CYS A 10 17.45 8.17 10.36
N SER A 11 18.75 8.38 10.62
CA SER A 11 19.75 7.30 10.52
C SER A 11 19.44 6.17 11.49
N THR A 12 19.06 6.48 12.74
CA THR A 12 18.64 5.49 13.73
C THR A 12 17.43 4.71 13.24
N GLY A 13 16.36 5.38 12.78
CA GLY A 13 15.17 4.70 12.24
C GLY A 13 15.49 3.79 11.05
N ALA A 14 16.33 4.26 10.12
CA ALA A 14 16.79 3.46 8.99
C ALA A 14 17.59 2.22 9.43
N ILE A 15 18.53 2.37 10.36
CA ILE A 15 19.31 1.26 10.92
C ILE A 15 18.39 0.25 11.60
N LEU A 16 17.45 0.70 12.43
CA LEU A 16 16.48 -0.19 13.09
C LEU A 16 15.66 -0.98 12.08
N THR A 17 15.20 -0.33 11.00
CA THR A 17 14.44 -0.97 9.93
C THR A 17 15.26 -2.04 9.20
N VAL A 18 16.51 -1.71 8.85
CA VAL A 18 17.43 -2.65 8.17
C VAL A 18 17.78 -3.83 9.09
N THR A 19 18.05 -3.57 10.37
CA THR A 19 18.32 -4.64 11.34
C THR A 19 17.10 -5.54 11.50
N ALA A 20 15.88 -4.99 11.57
CA ALA A 20 14.66 -5.78 11.61
C ALA A 20 14.51 -6.66 10.37
N LEU A 21 14.74 -6.11 9.17
CA LEU A 21 14.72 -6.86 7.92
C LEU A 21 15.72 -8.02 7.92
N VAL A 22 16.96 -7.78 8.35
CA VAL A 22 18.00 -8.82 8.45
C VAL A 22 17.58 -9.92 9.43
N LEU A 23 17.04 -9.56 10.59
CA LEU A 23 16.54 -10.55 11.56
C LEU A 23 15.38 -11.38 11.00
N VAL A 24 14.46 -10.78 10.26
CA VAL A 24 13.36 -11.51 9.60
C VAL A 24 13.91 -12.51 8.59
N ILE A 25 14.84 -12.09 7.72
CA ILE A 25 15.44 -12.96 6.69
C ILE A 25 16.21 -14.13 7.31
N ASN A 26 16.86 -13.91 8.46
CA ASN A 26 17.58 -14.97 9.17
C ASN A 26 16.67 -15.89 9.98
N ALA A 27 15.46 -15.44 10.33
CA ALA A 27 14.46 -16.23 11.04
C ALA A 27 13.54 -17.00 10.07
N ARG A 28 14.15 -17.70 9.09
CA ARG A 28 13.41 -18.50 8.09
C ARG A 28 12.56 -19.56 8.77
N ALA A 29 11.40 -19.82 8.19
CA ALA A 29 10.54 -20.89 8.65
C ALA A 29 11.16 -22.26 8.33
N THR A 30 11.24 -23.15 9.31
CA THR A 30 11.71 -24.53 9.14
C THR A 30 10.58 -25.54 8.95
N GLY A 31 9.34 -25.09 9.07
CA GLY A 31 8.14 -25.91 8.95
C GLY A 31 6.88 -25.07 9.12
N TYR A 32 5.74 -25.75 9.31
CA TYR A 32 4.47 -25.10 9.53
C TYR A 32 4.43 -24.35 10.87
N GLU A 33 3.96 -23.11 10.82
CA GLU A 33 3.81 -22.18 11.92
C GLU A 33 2.35 -21.76 11.96
N TYR A 34 1.72 -21.87 13.13
CA TYR A 34 0.32 -21.50 13.31
C TYR A 34 0.05 -20.04 12.93
N SER A 35 0.98 -19.14 13.26
CA SER A 35 0.94 -17.74 12.87
C SER A 35 2.33 -17.21 12.63
N ILE A 36 2.54 -16.67 11.43
CA ILE A 36 3.82 -16.07 11.06
C ILE A 36 4.18 -14.88 11.97
N TYR A 37 3.18 -14.22 12.56
CA TYR A 37 3.39 -13.08 13.45
C TYR A 37 3.93 -13.51 14.81
N THR A 38 3.35 -14.57 15.39
CA THR A 38 3.79 -15.09 16.71
C THR A 38 5.12 -15.81 16.61
N SER A 39 5.42 -16.42 15.46
CA SER A 39 6.70 -17.10 15.23
C SER A 39 7.84 -16.17 14.82
N THR A 40 7.53 -14.90 14.50
CA THR A 40 8.56 -13.89 14.22
C THR A 40 9.21 -13.44 15.54
N PRO A 41 10.56 -13.38 15.63
CA PRO A 41 11.25 -13.01 16.86
C PRO A 41 10.78 -11.66 17.42
N VAL A 42 10.55 -11.59 18.74
CA VAL A 42 10.06 -10.37 19.42
C VAL A 42 10.95 -9.14 19.15
N ALA A 43 12.26 -9.36 18.98
CA ALA A 43 13.21 -8.30 18.62
C ALA A 43 12.82 -7.56 17.33
N VAL A 44 12.29 -8.26 16.32
CA VAL A 44 11.81 -7.63 15.07
C VAL A 44 10.70 -6.62 15.36
N TRP A 45 9.73 -7.00 16.19
CA TRP A 45 8.60 -6.14 16.55
C TRP A 45 9.04 -4.92 17.34
N VAL A 46 9.97 -5.07 18.28
CA VAL A 46 10.53 -3.95 19.06
C VAL A 46 11.27 -2.95 18.16
N LEU A 47 12.08 -3.45 17.23
CA LEU A 47 12.84 -2.62 16.28
C LEU A 47 11.90 -1.87 15.32
N ILE A 48 10.91 -2.57 14.74
CA ILE A 48 9.90 -1.97 13.85
C ILE A 48 9.09 -0.91 14.61
N LEU A 49 8.56 -1.23 15.79
CA LEU A 49 7.76 -0.31 16.58
C LEU A 49 8.55 0.95 16.93
N THR A 50 9.80 0.80 17.35
CA THR A 50 10.67 1.93 17.68
C THR A 50 10.96 2.79 16.45
N SER A 51 11.27 2.17 15.31
CA SER A 51 11.47 2.88 14.04
C SER A 51 10.22 3.64 13.57
N VAL A 52 9.04 3.03 13.70
CA VAL A 52 7.74 3.63 13.38
C VAL A 52 7.50 4.85 14.27
N LEU A 53 7.68 4.73 15.59
CA LEU A 53 7.51 5.84 16.53
C LEU A 53 8.46 7.01 16.23
N ILE A 54 9.74 6.72 15.94
CA ILE A 54 10.70 7.73 15.50
C ILE A 54 10.20 8.41 14.22
N SER A 55 9.78 7.64 13.22
CA SER A 55 9.34 8.18 11.93
C SER A 55 8.09 9.06 12.07
N ILE A 56 7.11 8.63 12.88
CA ILE A 56 5.91 9.42 13.18
C ILE A 56 6.29 10.71 13.91
N ALA A 57 7.16 10.65 14.93
CA ALA A 57 7.62 11.83 15.65
C ALA A 57 8.32 12.84 14.71
N LEU A 58 9.15 12.36 13.77
CA LEU A 58 9.79 13.19 12.75
C LEU A 58 8.78 13.83 11.80
N LEU A 59 7.77 13.08 11.37
CA LEU A 59 6.70 13.56 10.48
C LEU A 59 5.84 14.62 11.17
N ILE A 60 5.44 14.39 12.43
CA ILE A 60 4.72 15.37 13.24
C ILE A 60 5.57 16.62 13.46
N SER A 61 6.86 16.46 13.77
CA SER A 61 7.77 17.60 13.96
C SER A 61 7.91 18.46 12.70
N GLU A 62 7.94 17.86 11.51
CA GLU A 62 7.94 18.61 10.25
C GLU A 62 6.57 19.24 9.95
N ALA A 63 5.47 18.54 10.24
CA ALA A 63 4.12 19.05 10.06
C ALA A 63 3.81 20.26 10.95
N SER A 64 4.43 20.35 12.13
CA SER A 64 4.27 21.48 13.06
C SER A 64 5.05 22.75 12.69
N LYS A 65 5.84 22.74 11.61
CA LYS A 65 6.55 23.94 11.14
C LYS A 65 5.65 24.80 10.25
N ASP A 66 5.83 26.11 10.30
CA ASP A 66 5.07 27.06 9.46
C ASP A 66 5.31 26.83 7.97
N ASN A 67 6.54 26.51 7.58
CA ASN A 67 6.90 26.14 6.22
C ASN A 67 7.68 24.81 6.20
N PRO A 68 6.98 23.66 6.15
CA PRO A 68 7.63 22.35 6.16
C PRO A 68 8.52 22.21 4.92
N GLY A 69 9.75 21.74 5.11
CA GLY A 69 10.69 21.47 4.01
C GLY A 69 10.33 20.20 3.22
N ARG A 70 11.27 19.65 2.44
CA ARG A 70 11.12 18.33 1.78
C ARG A 70 11.68 17.15 2.60
N ARG A 71 12.28 17.42 3.77
CA ARG A 71 13.00 16.40 4.56
C ARG A 71 12.07 15.31 5.13
N TRP A 72 10.80 15.64 5.40
CA TRP A 72 9.78 14.70 5.85
C TRP A 72 9.62 13.48 4.92
N VAL A 73 9.96 13.61 3.62
CA VAL A 73 9.94 12.48 2.68
C VAL A 73 10.86 11.35 3.14
N ILE A 74 12.01 11.67 3.74
CA ILE A 74 12.93 10.64 4.27
C ILE A 74 12.27 9.86 5.41
N ALA A 75 11.66 10.57 6.36
CA ALA A 75 10.93 9.94 7.46
C ALA A 75 9.71 9.12 6.97
N LEU A 76 9.01 9.61 5.92
CA LEU A 76 7.93 8.85 5.28
C LEU A 76 8.45 7.56 4.66
N LEU A 77 9.57 7.61 3.92
CA LEU A 77 10.15 6.43 3.29
C LEU A 77 10.55 5.39 4.34
N ILE A 78 11.13 5.80 5.47
CA ILE A 78 11.45 4.88 6.57
C ILE A 78 10.17 4.25 7.14
N LEU A 79 9.12 5.04 7.39
CA LEU A 79 7.82 4.54 7.85
C LEU A 79 7.21 3.52 6.87
N MET A 80 7.23 3.83 5.59
CA MET A 80 6.75 2.93 4.52
C MET A 80 7.57 1.64 4.45
N SER A 81 8.89 1.72 4.58
CA SER A 81 9.77 0.54 4.59
C SER A 81 9.43 -0.41 5.74
N ASN A 82 9.12 0.11 6.93
CA ASN A 82 8.67 -0.72 8.06
C ASN A 82 7.38 -1.46 7.73
N SER A 83 6.40 -0.77 7.12
CA SER A 83 5.16 -1.38 6.68
C SER A 83 5.39 -2.44 5.60
N ILE A 84 6.30 -2.19 4.66
CA ILE A 84 6.68 -3.15 3.61
C ILE A 84 7.35 -4.38 4.20
N VAL A 85 8.23 -4.25 5.21
CA VAL A 85 8.83 -5.41 5.91
C VAL A 85 7.72 -6.29 6.51
N VAL A 86 6.72 -5.69 7.14
CA VAL A 86 5.58 -6.43 7.68
C VAL A 86 4.76 -7.07 6.55
N ILE A 87 4.42 -6.32 5.49
CA ILE A 87 3.69 -6.85 4.32
C ILE A 87 4.48 -7.95 3.59
N LEU A 88 5.80 -7.99 3.68
CA LEU A 88 6.59 -9.02 3.03
C LEU A 88 7.02 -10.12 3.99
N LEU A 89 6.51 -10.14 5.23
CA LEU A 89 6.95 -11.07 6.27
C LEU A 89 6.88 -12.54 5.82
N SER A 90 5.81 -12.93 5.11
CA SER A 90 5.68 -14.26 4.50
C SER A 90 6.79 -14.57 3.52
N THR A 91 6.98 -13.69 2.54
CA THR A 91 8.00 -13.85 1.51
C THR A 91 9.41 -13.85 2.10
N LEU A 92 9.69 -12.95 3.04
CA LEU A 92 11.02 -12.76 3.65
C LEU A 92 11.43 -13.94 4.54
N ARG A 93 10.46 -14.68 5.09
CA ARG A 93 10.69 -15.88 5.91
C ARG A 93 10.58 -17.18 5.11
N ASP A 94 10.56 -17.09 3.77
CA ASP A 94 10.41 -18.21 2.82
C ASP A 94 9.09 -19.01 2.99
N TYR A 95 8.01 -18.35 3.41
CA TYR A 95 6.68 -18.96 3.49
C TYR A 95 6.02 -19.05 2.11
N TYR A 96 5.68 -20.27 1.69
CA TYR A 96 5.06 -20.55 0.38
C TYR A 96 3.64 -19.96 0.25
N SER A 97 2.81 -20.17 1.28
CA SER A 97 1.41 -19.71 1.29
C SER A 97 1.05 -19.27 2.70
N VAL A 98 0.50 -18.07 2.82
CA VAL A 98 -0.12 -17.59 4.07
C VAL A 98 -1.60 -17.39 3.79
N GLY A 99 -2.45 -18.09 4.55
CA GLY A 99 -3.90 -18.10 4.34
C GLY A 99 -4.37 -19.15 3.34
N SER A 100 -5.67 -19.41 3.33
CA SER A 100 -6.31 -20.49 2.55
C SER A 100 -6.29 -20.23 1.03
N ASP A 101 -6.36 -18.97 0.61
CA ASP A 101 -6.71 -18.64 -0.79
C ASP A 101 -5.49 -18.23 -1.63
N THR A 102 -4.31 -18.12 -1.02
CA THR A 102 -3.08 -17.66 -1.70
C THR A 102 -2.69 -18.58 -2.87
N LEU A 103 -2.85 -19.90 -2.71
CA LEU A 103 -2.61 -20.86 -3.80
C LEU A 103 -3.61 -20.72 -4.95
N MET A 104 -4.88 -20.40 -4.63
CA MET A 104 -5.91 -20.16 -5.65
C MET A 104 -5.57 -18.89 -6.46
N HIS A 105 -5.20 -17.81 -5.77
CA HIS A 105 -4.73 -16.58 -6.45
C HIS A 105 -3.50 -16.83 -7.31
N MET A 106 -2.55 -17.64 -6.86
CA MET A 106 -1.39 -18.02 -7.65
C MET A 106 -1.76 -18.79 -8.92
N GLY A 107 -2.76 -19.69 -8.84
CA GLY A 107 -3.33 -20.37 -10.00
C GLY A 107 -3.88 -19.39 -11.03
N TYR A 108 -4.71 -18.44 -10.58
CA TYR A 108 -5.26 -17.40 -11.46
C TYR A 108 -4.20 -16.48 -12.07
N VAL A 109 -3.15 -16.15 -11.32
CA VAL A 109 -1.99 -15.39 -11.84
C VAL A 109 -1.29 -16.17 -12.95
N ARG A 110 -1.08 -17.47 -12.76
CA ARG A 110 -0.45 -18.34 -13.77
C ARG A 110 -1.33 -18.44 -15.02
N ASP A 111 -2.62 -18.66 -14.86
CA ASP A 111 -3.56 -18.73 -15.98
C ASP A 111 -3.55 -17.41 -16.76
N LEU A 112 -3.67 -16.28 -16.07
CA LEU A 112 -3.69 -14.96 -16.69
C LEU A 112 -2.39 -14.65 -17.44
N ALA A 113 -1.23 -15.02 -16.88
CA ALA A 113 0.07 -14.88 -17.54
C ALA A 113 0.18 -15.74 -18.82
N ASN A 114 -0.59 -16.83 -18.92
CA ASN A 114 -0.69 -17.66 -20.14
C ASN A 114 -1.82 -17.20 -21.09
N GLY A 115 -2.45 -16.05 -20.82
CA GLY A 115 -3.56 -15.53 -21.63
C GLY A 115 -4.92 -16.20 -21.35
N ILE A 116 -5.04 -16.93 -20.23
CA ILE A 116 -6.26 -17.64 -19.84
C ILE A 116 -6.94 -16.87 -18.71
N VAL A 117 -8.19 -16.46 -18.92
CA VAL A 117 -9.05 -15.94 -17.84
C VAL A 117 -9.95 -17.08 -17.39
N SER A 118 -9.58 -17.73 -16.28
CA SER A 118 -10.38 -18.80 -15.68
C SER A 118 -11.79 -18.30 -15.36
N ALA A 119 -12.81 -19.13 -15.65
CA ALA A 119 -14.20 -18.84 -15.32
C ALA A 119 -14.44 -18.76 -13.80
N GLN A 120 -13.56 -19.36 -12.99
CA GLN A 120 -13.59 -19.28 -11.53
C GLN A 120 -12.92 -18.00 -11.02
N ASN A 121 -12.16 -17.29 -11.87
CA ASN A 121 -11.56 -16.01 -11.52
C ASN A 121 -12.57 -14.87 -11.70
N ILE A 122 -13.40 -14.67 -10.68
CA ILE A 122 -14.44 -13.63 -10.68
C ILE A 122 -13.85 -12.21 -10.64
N TYR A 123 -12.57 -12.06 -10.22
CA TYR A 123 -11.91 -10.77 -10.00
C TYR A 123 -10.53 -10.69 -10.70
N PRO A 124 -10.47 -10.79 -12.04
CA PRO A 124 -9.21 -10.93 -12.76
C PRO A 124 -8.32 -9.70 -12.69
N GLY A 125 -8.89 -8.51 -12.43
CA GLY A 125 -8.14 -7.28 -12.26
C GLY A 125 -7.16 -7.31 -11.10
N VAL A 126 -7.45 -8.08 -10.05
CA VAL A 126 -6.56 -8.26 -8.89
C VAL A 126 -5.28 -9.01 -9.27
N HIS A 127 -5.36 -9.90 -10.26
CA HIS A 127 -4.25 -10.73 -10.70
C HIS A 127 -3.41 -10.09 -11.81
N ALA A 128 -3.83 -8.95 -12.36
CA ALA A 128 -3.15 -8.29 -13.47
C ALA A 128 -1.70 -7.87 -13.13
N LEU A 129 -1.48 -7.24 -11.98
CA LEU A 129 -0.15 -6.84 -11.52
C LEU A 129 0.78 -8.06 -11.31
N PRO A 130 0.41 -9.08 -10.52
CA PRO A 130 1.25 -10.27 -10.40
C PRO A 130 1.43 -11.03 -11.71
N ALA A 131 0.45 -11.08 -12.60
CA ALA A 131 0.62 -11.71 -13.93
C ALA A 131 1.66 -10.94 -14.78
N LEU A 132 1.64 -9.61 -14.76
CA LEU A 132 2.67 -8.80 -15.41
C LEU A 132 4.06 -9.10 -14.85
N LEU A 133 4.18 -9.25 -13.52
CA LEU A 133 5.44 -9.63 -12.89
C LEU A 133 5.93 -11.02 -13.31
N VAL A 134 5.02 -11.97 -13.54
CA VAL A 134 5.36 -13.28 -14.11
C VAL A 134 5.88 -13.15 -15.53
N LEU A 135 5.26 -12.32 -16.38
CA LEU A 135 5.74 -12.04 -17.73
C LEU A 135 7.13 -11.37 -17.74
N LEU A 136 7.48 -10.65 -16.67
CA LEU A 136 8.81 -10.08 -16.45
C LEU A 136 9.83 -11.08 -15.87
N GLY A 137 9.46 -12.35 -15.71
CA GLY A 137 10.35 -13.44 -15.31
C GLY A 137 10.30 -13.83 -13.84
N LEU A 138 9.41 -13.27 -13.03
CA LEU A 138 9.22 -13.74 -11.65
C LEU A 138 8.41 -15.03 -11.59
N SER A 139 8.65 -15.85 -10.57
CA SER A 139 7.78 -17.00 -10.31
C SER A 139 6.36 -16.50 -9.94
N PRO A 140 5.29 -17.25 -10.30
CA PRO A 140 3.92 -16.89 -9.89
C PRO A 140 3.76 -16.67 -8.39
N MET A 141 4.50 -17.45 -7.58
CA MET A 141 4.50 -17.31 -6.14
C MET A 141 5.12 -16.00 -5.69
N THR A 142 6.34 -15.71 -6.15
CA THR A 142 7.03 -14.45 -5.81
C THR A 142 6.18 -13.26 -6.26
N ALA A 143 5.67 -13.28 -7.49
CA ALA A 143 4.84 -12.22 -8.04
C ALA A 143 3.58 -11.97 -7.19
N THR A 144 2.86 -13.03 -6.83
CA THR A 144 1.64 -12.95 -5.99
C THR A 144 1.96 -12.38 -4.62
N ASN A 145 3.05 -12.85 -3.98
CA ASN A 145 3.37 -12.47 -2.60
C ASN A 145 3.97 -11.06 -2.47
N ILE A 146 4.64 -10.52 -3.50
CA ILE A 146 5.18 -9.15 -3.46
C ILE A 146 4.16 -8.09 -3.91
N SER A 147 3.14 -8.48 -4.68
CA SER A 147 2.13 -7.56 -5.22
C SER A 147 1.42 -6.68 -4.17
N PRO A 148 1.07 -7.19 -2.96
CA PRO A 148 0.52 -6.36 -1.89
C PRO A 148 1.39 -5.16 -1.50
N ALA A 149 2.72 -5.28 -1.55
CA ALA A 149 3.62 -4.17 -1.26
C ALA A 149 3.54 -3.06 -2.31
N PHE A 150 3.40 -3.42 -3.59
CA PHE A 150 3.17 -2.44 -4.66
C PHE A 150 1.83 -1.73 -4.51
N ILE A 151 0.77 -2.47 -4.17
CA ILE A 151 -0.57 -1.92 -3.93
C ILE A 151 -0.53 -0.93 -2.74
N TYR A 152 0.19 -1.27 -1.67
CA TYR A 152 0.41 -0.37 -0.53
C TYR A 152 1.13 0.93 -0.94
N VAL A 153 2.16 0.86 -1.78
CA VAL A 153 2.84 2.07 -2.28
C VAL A 153 1.89 2.95 -3.09
N ILE A 154 1.09 2.35 -3.99
CA ILE A 154 0.08 3.06 -4.78
C ILE A 154 -0.97 3.71 -3.87
N TYR A 155 -1.40 3.01 -2.82
CA TYR A 155 -2.33 3.51 -1.82
C TYR A 155 -1.80 4.79 -1.12
N VAL A 156 -0.59 4.73 -0.56
CA VAL A 156 0.03 5.90 0.11
C VAL A 156 0.26 7.05 -0.87
N ALA A 157 0.72 6.75 -2.08
CA ALA A 157 0.91 7.76 -3.13
C ALA A 157 -0.41 8.43 -3.55
N SER A 158 -1.50 7.66 -3.60
CA SER A 158 -2.84 8.16 -3.91
C SER A 158 -3.36 9.07 -2.81
N PHE A 159 -3.12 8.74 -1.54
CA PHE A 159 -3.43 9.63 -0.40
C PHE A 159 -2.63 10.93 -0.44
N TYR A 160 -1.34 10.85 -0.78
CA TYR A 160 -0.53 12.05 -0.98
C TYR A 160 -1.10 12.93 -2.11
N ALA A 161 -1.42 12.34 -3.26
CA ALA A 161 -1.97 13.05 -4.41
C ALA A 161 -3.35 13.68 -4.12
N LEU A 162 -4.24 12.92 -3.46
CA LEU A 162 -5.56 13.39 -3.03
C LEU A 162 -5.43 14.54 -2.02
N SER A 163 -4.63 14.37 -0.97
CA SER A 163 -4.48 15.42 0.05
C SER A 163 -3.86 16.70 -0.51
N ARG A 164 -2.92 16.61 -1.47
CA ARG A 164 -2.38 17.76 -2.22
C ARG A 164 -3.41 18.44 -3.10
N PHE A 165 -4.38 17.69 -3.60
CA PHE A 165 -5.47 18.23 -4.42
C PHE A 165 -6.48 19.00 -3.54
N ILE A 166 -6.82 18.46 -2.38
CA ILE A 166 -7.81 19.06 -1.46
C ILE A 166 -7.22 20.25 -0.69
N TRP A 167 -5.98 20.14 -0.21
CA TRP A 167 -5.39 21.15 0.67
C TRP A 167 -4.13 21.79 0.09
N SER A 168 -4.12 23.13 0.06
CA SER A 168 -2.90 23.92 -0.16
C SER A 168 -1.92 23.81 1.02
N ASN A 169 -2.46 23.65 2.24
CA ASN A 169 -1.68 23.57 3.48
C ASN A 169 -0.87 22.26 3.56
N ARG A 170 0.46 22.41 3.53
CA ARG A 170 1.41 21.30 3.55
C ARG A 170 1.36 20.45 4.83
N ARG A 171 1.01 21.03 5.98
CA ARG A 171 0.82 20.30 7.24
C ARG A 171 -0.27 19.23 7.10
N LYS A 172 -1.43 19.59 6.52
CA LYS A 172 -2.55 18.66 6.32
C LYS A 172 -2.15 17.51 5.39
N VAL A 173 -1.41 17.82 4.33
CA VAL A 173 -0.86 16.82 3.39
C VAL A 173 0.07 15.83 4.09
N ILE A 174 1.02 16.34 4.90
CA ILE A 174 1.96 15.48 5.63
C ILE A 174 1.20 14.56 6.59
N ILE A 175 0.24 15.10 7.35
CA ILE A 175 -0.55 14.33 8.32
C ILE A 175 -1.37 13.25 7.60
N ALA A 176 -2.12 13.60 6.55
CA ALA A 176 -2.93 12.65 5.80
C ALA A 176 -2.08 11.52 5.19
N THR A 177 -0.92 11.88 4.60
CA THR A 177 0.00 10.89 4.03
C THR A 177 0.61 10.01 5.12
N THR A 178 0.95 10.58 6.28
CA THR A 178 1.48 9.83 7.43
C THR A 178 0.47 8.80 7.93
N ILE A 179 -0.79 9.21 8.12
CA ILE A 179 -1.87 8.31 8.56
C ILE A 179 -2.05 7.16 7.57
N SER A 180 -2.02 7.44 6.25
CA SER A 180 -2.11 6.39 5.24
C SER A 180 -0.91 5.44 5.24
N ALA A 181 0.27 5.92 5.61
CA ALA A 181 1.49 5.11 5.65
C ALA A 181 1.60 4.27 6.94
N ILE A 182 0.86 4.60 8.00
CA ILE A 182 0.76 3.75 9.19
C ILE A 182 -0.07 2.53 8.81
N LEU A 183 0.57 1.37 8.80
CA LEU A 183 -0.09 0.11 8.53
C LEU A 183 -1.12 -0.21 9.62
N LEU A 184 -2.40 0.05 9.36
CA LEU A 184 -3.51 -0.36 10.22
C LEU A 184 -3.99 -1.75 9.77
N LEU A 185 -3.36 -2.82 10.23
CA LEU A 185 -3.83 -4.18 9.95
C LEU A 185 -4.75 -4.68 11.06
N PRO A 186 -5.97 -5.08 10.71
CA PRO A 186 -6.57 -6.25 11.34
C PRO A 186 -6.70 -7.43 10.36
N HIS A 187 -6.55 -7.25 9.04
CA HIS A 187 -6.94 -8.27 8.04
C HIS A 187 -5.87 -8.46 6.96
N GLY A 188 -4.89 -9.33 7.23
CA GLY A 188 -4.15 -10.07 6.21
C GLY A 188 -3.23 -9.26 5.29
N ILE A 189 -1.98 -9.71 5.21
CA ILE A 189 -0.96 -9.21 4.29
C ILE A 189 -1.18 -9.71 2.83
N GLY A 190 -2.13 -10.62 2.63
CA GLY A 190 -2.33 -11.34 1.37
C GLY A 190 -2.98 -10.52 0.26
N LEU A 191 -2.79 -10.97 -0.97
CA LEU A 191 -3.49 -10.46 -2.14
C LEU A 191 -4.99 -10.80 -2.02
N SER A 192 -5.82 -9.80 -1.72
CA SER A 192 -7.28 -9.95 -1.58
C SER A 192 -8.00 -8.91 -2.41
N ALA A 193 -9.03 -9.32 -3.15
CA ALA A 193 -9.80 -8.43 -4.01
C ALA A 193 -10.41 -7.25 -3.26
N THR A 194 -10.95 -7.50 -2.05
CA THR A 194 -11.50 -6.47 -1.17
C THR A 194 -10.45 -5.44 -0.77
N LEU A 195 -9.25 -5.90 -0.38
CA LEU A 195 -8.16 -5.00 0.05
C LEU A 195 -7.62 -4.17 -1.12
N VAL A 196 -7.44 -4.79 -2.30
CA VAL A 196 -7.03 -4.07 -3.52
C VAL A 196 -8.08 -3.03 -3.91
N GLY A 197 -9.36 -3.41 -3.87
CA GLY A 197 -10.47 -2.49 -4.13
C GLY A 197 -10.51 -1.31 -3.15
N ALA A 198 -10.35 -1.57 -1.86
CA ALA A 198 -10.30 -0.53 -0.83
C ALA A 198 -9.07 0.39 -1.00
N ALA A 199 -7.92 -0.16 -1.39
CA ALA A 199 -6.70 0.59 -1.64
C ALA A 199 -6.82 1.59 -2.81
N MET A 200 -7.76 1.36 -3.75
CA MET A 200 -8.04 2.29 -4.85
C MET A 200 -8.90 3.48 -4.44
N PHE A 201 -9.55 3.46 -3.28
CA PHE A 201 -10.45 4.52 -2.83
C PHE A 201 -9.89 5.95 -2.92
N PRO A 202 -8.70 6.28 -2.37
CA PRO A 202 -8.15 7.64 -2.47
C PRO A 202 -7.89 8.09 -3.91
N LEU A 203 -7.52 7.15 -4.79
CA LEU A 203 -7.31 7.43 -6.22
C LEU A 203 -8.64 7.72 -6.90
N THR A 204 -9.66 6.91 -6.62
CA THR A 204 -11.02 7.09 -7.13
C THR A 204 -11.59 8.45 -6.75
N LEU A 205 -11.49 8.84 -5.48
CA LEU A 205 -11.88 10.16 -5.02
C LEU A 205 -11.13 11.27 -5.76
N LEU A 206 -9.81 11.15 -5.91
CA LEU A 206 -9.01 12.16 -6.61
C LEU A 206 -9.47 12.36 -8.05
N VAL A 207 -9.77 11.26 -8.77
CA VAL A 207 -10.23 11.33 -10.16
C VAL A 207 -11.63 11.95 -10.24
N ILE A 208 -12.56 11.57 -9.37
CA ILE A 208 -13.91 12.16 -9.31
C ILE A 208 -13.82 13.67 -9.02
N MET A 209 -13.02 14.07 -8.04
CA MET A 209 -12.86 15.48 -7.69
C MET A 209 -12.21 16.29 -8.81
N ARG A 210 -11.25 15.71 -9.54
CA ARG A 210 -10.68 16.34 -10.75
C ARG A 210 -11.71 16.50 -11.85
N LEU A 211 -12.55 15.48 -12.08
CA LEU A 211 -13.62 15.54 -13.06
C LEU A 211 -14.66 16.62 -12.69
N LYS A 212 -15.04 16.70 -11.42
CA LYS A 212 -15.96 17.75 -10.91
C LYS A 212 -15.37 19.14 -11.11
N ARG A 213 -14.10 19.33 -10.73
CA ARG A 213 -13.43 20.64 -10.82
C ARG A 213 -13.23 21.11 -12.26
N ASP A 214 -12.82 20.19 -13.15
CA ASP A 214 -12.48 20.49 -14.54
C ASP A 214 -13.09 19.43 -15.47
N PHE A 215 -14.31 19.67 -15.98
CA PHE A 215 -14.99 18.73 -16.87
C PHE A 215 -14.44 18.80 -18.31
N ASN A 216 -13.32 18.12 -18.56
CA ASN A 216 -12.65 18.09 -19.86
C ASN A 216 -12.40 16.66 -20.37
N LYS A 217 -12.10 16.52 -21.67
CA LYS A 217 -11.86 15.23 -22.32
C LYS A 217 -10.84 14.35 -21.59
N ARG A 218 -9.76 14.94 -21.08
CA ARG A 218 -8.71 14.22 -20.35
C ARG A 218 -9.26 13.60 -19.07
N ASN A 219 -9.97 14.36 -18.25
CA ASN A 219 -10.50 13.87 -16.98
C ASN A 219 -11.61 12.83 -17.20
N ILE A 220 -12.43 12.99 -18.25
CA ILE A 220 -13.42 11.98 -18.65
C ILE A 220 -12.71 10.66 -19.00
N VAL A 221 -11.68 10.69 -19.86
CA VAL A 221 -10.93 9.49 -20.24
C VAL A 221 -10.30 8.81 -19.01
N VAL A 222 -9.66 9.58 -18.12
CA VAL A 222 -9.07 9.04 -16.89
C VAL A 222 -10.13 8.40 -16.00
N PHE A 223 -11.29 9.03 -15.83
CA PHE A 223 -12.40 8.50 -15.05
C PHE A 223 -12.97 7.22 -15.66
N THR A 224 -13.21 7.18 -16.99
CA THR A 224 -13.70 5.99 -17.68
C THR A 224 -12.71 4.83 -17.60
N LEU A 225 -11.41 5.09 -17.78
CA LEU A 225 -10.36 4.06 -17.62
C LEU A 225 -10.31 3.53 -16.20
N LEU A 226 -10.44 4.40 -15.19
CA LEU A 226 -10.49 3.99 -13.80
C LEU A 226 -11.73 3.12 -13.52
N LEU A 227 -12.92 3.53 -14.00
CA LEU A 227 -14.16 2.75 -13.86
C LEU A 227 -14.02 1.35 -14.49
N ALA A 228 -13.44 1.27 -15.70
CA ALA A 228 -13.16 0.00 -16.35
C ALA A 228 -12.21 -0.86 -15.50
N ALA A 229 -11.12 -0.27 -14.98
CA ALA A 229 -10.17 -0.99 -14.14
C ALA A 229 -10.79 -1.51 -12.84
N ILE A 230 -11.55 -0.68 -12.10
CA ILE A 230 -12.14 -1.10 -10.82
C ILE A 230 -13.28 -2.13 -11.01
N SER A 231 -13.96 -2.11 -12.16
CA SER A 231 -15.05 -3.06 -12.47
C SER A 231 -14.59 -4.52 -12.51
N VAL A 232 -13.32 -4.76 -12.86
CA VAL A 232 -12.71 -6.10 -12.89
C VAL A 232 -11.91 -6.44 -11.64
N ILE A 233 -11.77 -5.50 -10.69
CA ILE A 233 -11.05 -5.70 -9.43
C ILE A 233 -11.99 -6.22 -8.34
N HIS A 234 -13.05 -5.48 -7.99
CA HIS A 234 -13.99 -5.88 -6.96
C HIS A 234 -15.26 -5.00 -6.97
N PRO A 235 -16.48 -5.56 -6.76
CA PRO A 235 -17.72 -4.80 -6.70
C PRO A 235 -17.70 -3.66 -5.68
N LEU A 236 -17.12 -3.88 -4.50
CA LEU A 236 -16.95 -2.84 -3.47
C LEU A 236 -16.27 -1.57 -4.01
N ALA A 237 -15.23 -1.70 -4.84
CA ALA A 237 -14.53 -0.55 -5.39
C ALA A 237 -15.45 0.26 -6.33
N LEU A 238 -16.26 -0.46 -7.12
CA LEU A 238 -17.24 0.13 -8.02
C LEU A 238 -18.38 0.82 -7.25
N GLU A 239 -18.94 0.16 -6.23
CA GLU A 239 -19.99 0.72 -5.36
C GLU A 239 -19.53 2.04 -4.74
N VAL A 240 -18.33 2.05 -4.17
CA VAL A 240 -17.75 3.24 -3.55
C VAL A 240 -17.52 4.34 -4.59
N ALA A 241 -17.10 4.01 -5.81
CA ALA A 241 -16.97 4.97 -6.90
C ALA A 241 -18.31 5.59 -7.30
N ILE A 242 -19.36 4.77 -7.43
CA ILE A 242 -20.72 5.22 -7.78
C ILE A 242 -21.26 6.14 -6.68
N ILE A 243 -21.23 5.71 -5.42
CA ILE A 243 -21.71 6.50 -4.28
C ILE A 243 -20.95 7.83 -4.20
N SER A 244 -19.63 7.81 -4.35
CA SER A 244 -18.81 9.03 -4.32
C SER A 244 -19.12 9.97 -5.48
N THR A 245 -19.43 9.44 -6.66
CA THR A 245 -19.82 10.24 -7.83
C THR A 245 -21.17 10.90 -7.62
N VAL A 246 -22.17 10.13 -7.16
CA VAL A 246 -23.51 10.66 -6.84
C VAL A 246 -23.41 11.74 -5.77
N ALA A 247 -22.67 11.49 -4.69
CA ALA A 247 -22.44 12.48 -3.63
C ALA A 247 -21.77 13.74 -4.19
N ALA A 248 -20.77 13.60 -5.07
CA ALA A 248 -20.10 14.75 -5.68
C ALA A 248 -21.03 15.60 -6.56
N CYS A 249 -22.03 15.00 -7.21
CA CYS A 249 -23.06 15.69 -8.00
C CYS A 249 -24.10 16.42 -7.14
N VAL A 250 -24.39 15.93 -5.93
CA VAL A 250 -25.43 16.51 -5.05
C VAL A 250 -24.87 17.55 -4.09
N LEU A 251 -23.60 17.44 -3.72
CA LEU A 251 -22.96 18.40 -2.82
C LEU A 251 -22.71 19.74 -3.53
N PRO A 252 -23.15 20.88 -2.95
CA PRO A 252 -22.80 22.21 -3.46
C PRO A 252 -21.28 22.43 -3.43
N ASP A 253 -20.81 23.35 -4.26
CA ASP A 253 -19.38 23.70 -4.38
C ASP A 253 -18.79 24.33 -3.12
#